data_AF-A0A2V7QJU7-F1
#
_entry.id   AF-A0A2V7QJU7-F1
#
_cell.length_a   1.000
_cell.length_b   1.000
_cell.length_c   1.000
_cell.angle_alpha   90.00
_cell.angle_beta   90.00
_cell.angle_gamma   90.00
#
_symmetry.space_group_name_H-M   'P 1'
#
loop_
_entity.id
_entity.type
_entity.pdbx_description
1 polymer ?
#
loop_
_entity_poly.entity_id
_entity_poly.type
_entity_poly.pdbx_seq_one_letter_code
_entity_poly.pdbx_strand_id
1 'polypeptide(L)'
;MKTLRILMLAALFASCHLDALFKGSGGGGGGSPPGGPKARLTFADQPSQVTAGQVLPPVRVAVLDSAGQSLTDYTGTVTIALANAGGATLAGRQSVDVVGGVAAFTDLSIDKAGSYALRATATGAATATSAPIQVIPPPPPPPGATHLGFVRQPLPTTEAGAVMSPVQVAALDASENVVTAFSDSITVALVTGAGGVTLGGTRTIRAVNGAATFSDLSIDLPGVGYTLKATTASLPAITSESFDVTPAPPPTGGAAYLRFTDQPQTTQAGATMPAVRVTAYDGSDNQVHNWTGNVTLTIASNPSNGTLTGGGTFVVEPGEDGIAEYDYLRIDNAGNSYTFRATSPGLRPGMSDPFDITAGPPIPLNGATGLDFFQQPTTVRAGDLIVPAVRVGAHDNNGNLVNYNGPIWIYISANPGGGTLSGTLRVLAVNGIATFSDLRISSPGNGYRLRTTAWPLVPRTGQAFNVTP
;
A
#
# COMPACT_ATOMS: atom_id res chain seq x y z
N MET A 1 14.81 -37.97 15.13
CA MET A 1 15.26 -39.36 15.25
C MET A 1 16.77 -39.38 15.00
N LYS A 2 17.58 -39.45 16.07
CA LYS A 2 19.05 -39.35 16.02
C LYS A 2 19.65 -40.76 16.02
N THR A 3 20.40 -41.10 14.97
CA THR A 3 21.20 -42.32 14.87
C THR A 3 22.57 -42.10 15.50
N LEU A 4 22.88 -42.91 16.50
CA LEU A 4 24.14 -42.95 17.24
C LEU A 4 25.11 -43.90 16.49
N ARG A 5 26.25 -43.40 16.01
CA ARG A 5 27.36 -44.23 15.51
C ARG A 5 28.54 -44.11 16.47
N ILE A 6 28.83 -45.20 17.16
CA ILE A 6 30.00 -45.40 18.02
C ILE A 6 31.18 -45.77 17.11
N LEU A 7 32.26 -44.98 17.15
CA LEU A 7 33.52 -45.30 16.49
C LEU A 7 34.57 -45.56 17.59
N MET A 8 34.99 -46.83 17.70
CA MET A 8 36.13 -47.24 18.53
C MET A 8 37.42 -46.66 17.96
N LEU A 9 38.23 -46.02 18.81
CA LEU A 9 39.61 -45.64 18.51
C LEU A 9 40.55 -46.37 19.47
N ALA A 10 41.34 -47.30 18.93
CA ALA A 10 42.37 -48.03 19.64
C ALA A 10 43.61 -47.13 19.82
N ALA A 11 44.03 -46.93 21.07
CA ALA A 11 45.29 -46.27 21.40
C ALA A 11 46.35 -47.34 21.74
N LEU A 12 47.36 -47.47 20.88
CA LEU A 12 48.59 -48.22 21.16
C LEU A 12 49.43 -47.43 22.18
N PHE A 13 49.64 -47.98 23.36
CA PHE A 13 50.68 -47.52 24.28
C PHE A 13 52.00 -48.20 23.93
N ALA A 14 52.92 -47.47 23.29
CA ALA A 14 54.33 -47.85 23.20
C ALA A 14 55.10 -47.16 24.34
N SER A 15 55.24 -47.84 25.48
CA SER A 15 56.16 -47.45 26.54
C SER A 15 57.50 -48.12 26.29
N CYS A 16 58.46 -47.39 25.72
CA CYS A 16 59.84 -47.84 25.60
C CYS A 16 60.56 -47.63 26.95
N HIS A 17 60.69 -48.69 27.74
CA HIS A 17 61.64 -48.78 28.86
C HIS A 17 63.06 -48.94 28.29
N LEU A 18 63.90 -47.92 28.44
CA LEU A 18 65.34 -47.96 28.18
C LEU A 18 66.16 -48.14 29.48
N ASP A 19 65.52 -48.64 30.54
CA ASP A 19 66.02 -48.55 31.93
C ASP A 19 66.92 -49.73 32.37
N ALA A 20 67.66 -50.34 31.44
CA ALA A 20 68.45 -51.54 31.73
C ALA A 20 69.83 -51.59 31.06
N LEU A 21 70.57 -50.47 30.97
CA LEU A 21 71.94 -50.49 30.41
C LEU A 21 73.07 -49.92 31.29
N PHE A 22 72.84 -49.51 32.54
CA PHE A 22 73.94 -49.08 33.43
C PHE A 22 73.76 -49.57 34.87
N LYS A 23 74.00 -50.86 35.10
CA LYS A 23 74.52 -51.34 36.39
C LYS A 23 75.90 -51.96 36.15
N GLY A 24 76.90 -51.08 36.17
CA GLY A 24 78.32 -51.45 36.23
C GLY A 24 78.94 -50.75 37.43
N SER A 25 79.48 -51.55 38.34
CA SER A 25 80.16 -51.20 39.58
C SER A 25 81.44 -50.37 39.39
N GLY A 26 81.76 -49.52 40.35
CA GLY A 26 83.14 -49.10 40.65
C GLY A 26 83.41 -47.61 40.42
N GLY A 27 83.87 -46.93 41.46
CA GLY A 27 84.02 -45.48 41.52
C GLY A 27 85.25 -44.92 40.80
N GLY A 28 85.26 -43.60 40.66
CA GLY A 28 86.43 -42.82 40.27
C GLY A 28 86.16 -41.74 39.25
N GLY A 29 85.92 -40.52 39.73
CA GLY A 29 86.25 -39.25 39.06
C GLY A 29 86.03 -39.14 37.54
N GLY A 30 84.78 -38.88 37.13
CA GLY A 30 84.46 -38.37 35.80
C GLY A 30 83.70 -37.06 35.93
N GLY A 31 84.34 -35.93 35.60
CA GLY A 31 83.70 -34.62 35.57
C GLY A 31 82.47 -34.67 34.66
N SER A 32 81.32 -34.29 35.19
CA SER A 32 80.07 -34.16 34.44
C SER A 32 80.28 -33.17 33.28
N PRO A 33 79.76 -33.45 32.07
CA PRO A 33 79.80 -32.50 30.96
C PRO A 33 79.13 -31.16 31.36
N PRO A 34 79.57 -30.01 30.83
CA PRO A 34 79.03 -28.72 31.22
C PRO A 34 77.55 -28.58 30.83
N GLY A 35 76.71 -28.34 31.84
CA GLY A 35 75.57 -27.43 31.80
C GLY A 35 74.49 -27.66 30.73
N GLY A 36 73.74 -28.76 30.83
CA GLY A 36 72.38 -28.77 30.27
C GLY A 36 71.52 -27.67 30.95
N PRO A 37 70.52 -27.10 30.25
CA PRO A 37 69.68 -26.04 30.83
C PRO A 37 69.00 -26.56 32.10
N LYS A 38 69.13 -25.82 33.21
CA LYS A 38 68.55 -26.18 34.52
C LYS A 38 67.02 -26.03 34.55
N ALA A 39 66.44 -25.40 33.54
CA ALA A 39 65.02 -25.18 33.38
C ALA A 39 64.54 -25.59 31.98
N ARG A 40 63.25 -25.91 31.84
CA ARG A 40 62.59 -26.12 30.54
C ARG A 40 61.29 -25.32 30.48
N LEU A 41 60.94 -24.84 29.30
CA LEU A 41 59.66 -24.20 29.05
C LEU A 41 58.60 -25.24 28.67
N THR A 42 57.35 -24.97 28.99
CA THR A 42 56.20 -25.70 28.45
C THR A 42 55.04 -24.73 28.25
N PHE A 43 54.24 -24.96 27.21
CA PHE A 43 52.97 -24.26 27.07
C PHE A 43 51.97 -24.88 28.04
N ALA A 44 51.57 -24.12 29.06
CA ALA A 44 50.53 -24.51 30.02
C ALA A 44 49.14 -24.26 29.42
N ASP A 45 48.98 -23.11 28.74
CA ASP A 45 47.78 -22.76 27.99
C ASP A 45 48.18 -22.30 26.58
N GLN A 46 47.50 -22.82 25.55
CA GLN A 46 47.69 -22.43 24.16
C GLN A 46 46.37 -22.60 23.39
N PRO A 47 46.08 -21.74 22.40
CA PRO A 47 44.91 -21.91 21.54
C PRO A 47 45.11 -23.06 20.55
N SER A 48 44.01 -23.67 20.11
CA SER A 48 43.99 -24.63 19.01
C SER A 48 43.43 -24.03 17.71
N GLN A 49 42.55 -23.04 17.82
CA GLN A 49 41.95 -22.35 16.69
C GLN A 49 41.61 -20.89 17.01
N VAL A 50 41.78 -19.99 16.04
CA VAL A 50 41.41 -18.56 16.12
C VAL A 50 41.06 -18.02 14.73
N THR A 51 40.36 -16.90 14.64
CA THR A 51 40.18 -16.17 13.37
C THR A 51 41.34 -15.20 13.14
N ALA A 52 41.81 -15.08 11.90
CA ALA A 52 42.88 -14.16 11.54
C ALA A 52 42.58 -12.72 12.00
N GLY A 53 43.59 -12.07 12.59
CA GLY A 53 43.50 -10.73 13.15
C GLY A 53 42.81 -10.62 14.51
N GLN A 54 42.23 -11.71 15.05
CA GLN A 54 41.67 -11.72 16.40
C GLN A 54 42.73 -12.05 17.45
N VAL A 55 42.52 -11.54 18.67
CA VAL A 55 43.38 -11.86 19.82
C VAL A 55 43.26 -13.34 20.17
N LEU A 56 44.40 -13.98 20.34
CA LEU A 56 44.52 -15.36 20.80
C LEU A 56 43.97 -15.48 22.23
N PRO A 57 43.28 -16.59 22.56
CA PRO A 57 43.14 -17.01 23.96
C PRO A 57 44.48 -16.92 24.71
N PRO A 58 44.48 -16.56 26.01
CA PRO A 58 45.72 -16.33 26.76
C PRO A 58 46.71 -17.48 26.61
N VAL A 59 47.93 -17.14 26.19
CA VAL A 59 49.03 -18.10 26.06
C VAL A 59 49.85 -18.04 27.33
N ARG A 60 50.01 -19.17 28.02
CA ARG A 60 50.83 -19.25 29.24
C ARG A 60 51.98 -20.20 29.03
N VAL A 61 53.19 -19.72 29.32
CA VAL A 61 54.41 -20.53 29.29
C VAL A 61 54.90 -20.73 30.72
N ALA A 62 54.90 -21.98 31.18
CA ALA A 62 55.44 -22.34 32.48
C ALA A 62 56.93 -22.70 32.37
N VAL A 63 57.69 -22.31 33.38
CA VAL A 63 59.10 -22.68 33.57
C VAL A 63 59.17 -23.81 34.58
N LEU A 64 59.74 -24.94 34.18
CA LEU A 64 59.84 -26.15 35.02
C LEU A 64 61.30 -26.52 35.26
N ASP A 65 61.60 -27.12 36.41
CA ASP A 65 62.90 -27.71 36.74
C ASP A 65 63.10 -29.09 36.06
N SER A 66 64.19 -29.79 36.38
CA SER A 66 64.45 -31.14 35.84
C SER A 66 63.51 -32.22 36.39
N ALA A 67 62.88 -32.01 37.55
CA ALA A 67 61.87 -32.90 38.13
C ALA A 67 60.45 -32.62 37.60
N GLY A 68 60.27 -31.56 36.81
CA GLY A 68 58.98 -31.14 36.27
C GLY A 68 58.13 -30.32 37.23
N GLN A 69 58.71 -29.80 38.31
CA GLN A 69 58.06 -28.85 39.20
C GLN A 69 58.22 -27.43 38.67
N SER A 70 57.28 -26.54 39.01
CA SER A 70 57.37 -25.14 38.61
C SER A 70 58.51 -24.42 39.32
N LEU A 71 59.36 -23.76 38.53
CA LEU A 71 60.52 -23.03 39.01
C LEU A 71 60.11 -21.60 39.37
N THR A 72 59.56 -21.42 40.56
CA THR A 72 58.94 -20.15 41.01
C THR A 72 59.93 -19.03 41.30
N ASP A 73 61.20 -19.35 41.50
CA ASP A 73 62.33 -18.43 41.70
C ASP A 73 62.99 -17.99 40.38
N TYR A 74 62.49 -18.45 39.23
CA TYR A 74 62.98 -18.01 37.92
C TYR A 74 62.55 -16.56 37.63
N THR A 75 63.51 -15.65 37.48
CA THR A 75 63.28 -14.21 37.24
C THR A 75 63.57 -13.77 35.80
N GLY A 76 63.66 -14.70 34.84
CA GLY A 76 63.96 -14.37 33.45
C GLY A 76 62.72 -13.96 32.63
N THR A 77 62.96 -13.40 31.44
CA THR A 77 61.93 -13.06 30.46
C THR A 77 61.72 -14.20 29.48
N VAL A 78 60.45 -14.53 29.18
CA VAL A 78 60.09 -15.42 28.07
C VAL A 78 59.74 -14.59 26.85
N THR A 79 60.28 -14.96 25.69
CA THR A 79 59.94 -14.39 24.39
C THR A 79 59.20 -15.41 23.55
N ILE A 80 58.12 -14.98 22.89
CA ILE A 80 57.29 -15.77 21.98
C ILE A 80 57.47 -15.26 20.54
N ALA A 81 57.66 -16.19 19.62
CA ALA A 81 57.64 -15.93 18.18
C ALA A 81 56.86 -17.01 17.44
N LEU A 82 56.55 -16.80 16.16
CA LEU A 82 56.04 -17.87 15.30
C LEU A 82 57.18 -18.83 14.94
N ALA A 83 57.00 -20.12 15.21
CA ALA A 83 57.93 -21.18 14.80
C ALA A 83 57.97 -21.34 13.27
N ASN A 84 56.84 -21.06 12.61
CA ASN A 84 56.66 -21.17 11.17
C ASN A 84 55.80 -20.01 10.65
N ALA A 85 56.42 -18.85 10.43
CA ALA A 85 55.68 -17.62 10.13
C ALA A 85 54.89 -17.65 8.81
N GLY A 86 55.36 -18.32 7.75
CA GLY A 86 54.60 -18.44 6.49
C GLY A 86 54.13 -17.11 5.88
N GLY A 87 54.82 -16.00 6.17
CA GLY A 87 54.42 -14.64 5.78
C GLY A 87 53.37 -13.98 6.67
N ALA A 88 52.93 -14.62 7.75
CA ALA A 88 52.10 -14.03 8.80
C ALA A 88 52.93 -13.26 9.82
N THR A 89 52.27 -12.29 10.45
CA THR A 89 52.80 -11.44 11.52
C THR A 89 52.14 -11.84 12.84
N LEU A 90 52.95 -12.06 13.86
CA LEU A 90 52.48 -12.11 15.24
C LEU A 90 52.49 -10.68 15.79
N ALA A 91 51.34 -10.13 16.15
CA ALA A 91 51.22 -8.86 16.85
C ALA A 91 51.01 -9.09 18.35
N GLY A 92 51.03 -8.02 19.14
CA GLY A 92 50.93 -8.06 20.61
C GLY A 92 52.29 -8.02 21.32
N ARG A 93 52.28 -8.13 22.64
CA ARG A 93 53.49 -8.11 23.45
C ARG A 93 54.16 -9.48 23.43
N GLN A 94 55.32 -9.57 22.79
CA GLN A 94 56.02 -10.85 22.55
C GLN A 94 57.05 -11.22 23.63
N SER A 95 57.32 -10.34 24.59
CA SER A 95 58.23 -10.61 25.72
C SER A 95 57.54 -10.27 27.03
N VAL A 96 57.55 -11.23 27.96
CA VAL A 96 56.90 -11.12 29.28
C VAL A 96 57.82 -11.69 30.35
N ASP A 97 58.01 -10.96 31.44
CA ASP A 97 58.75 -11.43 32.61
C ASP A 97 57.98 -12.54 33.33
N VAL A 98 58.72 -13.56 33.76
CA VAL A 98 58.15 -14.69 34.49
C VAL A 98 57.79 -14.27 35.91
N VAL A 99 56.55 -14.50 36.33
CA VAL A 99 56.06 -14.25 37.68
C VAL A 99 55.49 -15.54 38.24
N GLY A 100 56.01 -16.00 39.39
CA GLY A 100 55.58 -17.26 40.01
C GLY A 100 55.76 -18.47 39.09
N GLY A 101 56.82 -18.48 38.27
CA GLY A 101 57.13 -19.57 37.35
C GLY A 101 56.33 -19.60 36.04
N VAL A 102 55.51 -18.58 35.76
CA VAL A 102 54.72 -18.48 34.51
C VAL A 102 54.88 -17.12 33.83
N ALA A 103 55.05 -17.12 32.51
CA ALA A 103 54.89 -15.94 31.66
C ALA A 103 53.55 -16.00 30.93
N ALA A 104 52.73 -14.95 31.04
CA ALA A 104 51.38 -14.90 30.47
C ALA A 104 51.25 -13.82 29.38
N PHE A 105 50.85 -14.24 28.19
CA PHE A 105 50.63 -13.41 27.02
C PHE A 105 49.13 -13.33 26.73
N THR A 106 48.57 -12.12 26.71
CA THR A 106 47.11 -11.91 26.68
C THR A 106 46.63 -11.11 25.48
N ASP A 107 47.54 -10.63 24.64
CA ASP A 107 47.26 -9.69 23.54
C ASP A 107 47.85 -10.13 22.19
N LEU A 108 48.31 -11.38 22.10
CA LEU A 108 48.88 -11.91 20.86
C LEU A 108 47.80 -12.08 19.79
N SER A 109 48.11 -11.81 18.52
CA SER A 109 47.22 -12.10 17.38
C SER A 109 48.02 -12.47 16.13
N ILE A 110 47.47 -13.30 15.25
CA ILE A 110 48.08 -13.70 13.98
C ILE A 110 47.24 -13.17 12.83
N ASP A 111 47.83 -12.39 11.93
CA ASP A 111 47.13 -11.60 10.89
C ASP A 111 46.63 -12.40 9.67
N LYS A 112 47.16 -13.60 9.43
CA LYS A 112 46.84 -14.41 8.24
C LYS A 112 46.32 -15.79 8.62
N ALA A 113 45.41 -16.29 7.78
CA ALA A 113 44.91 -17.66 7.89
C ALA A 113 46.00 -18.67 7.49
N GLY A 114 46.05 -19.78 8.23
CA GLY A 114 47.08 -20.82 8.08
C GLY A 114 47.25 -21.66 9.34
N SER A 115 48.22 -22.58 9.31
CA SER A 115 48.57 -23.42 10.46
C SER A 115 49.90 -22.95 11.06
N TYR A 116 49.89 -22.49 12.30
CA TYR A 116 51.05 -21.86 12.96
C TYR A 116 51.37 -22.52 14.29
N ALA A 117 52.62 -22.47 14.73
CA ALA A 117 53.00 -22.82 16.10
C ALA A 117 53.77 -21.65 16.74
N LEU A 118 53.63 -21.49 18.05
CA LEU A 118 54.39 -20.53 18.86
C LEU A 118 55.66 -21.21 19.38
N ARG A 119 56.78 -20.51 19.31
CA ARG A 119 58.05 -20.92 19.90
C ARG A 119 58.36 -20.01 21.08
N ALA A 120 58.48 -20.60 22.26
CA ALA A 120 58.89 -19.93 23.48
C ALA A 120 60.39 -20.11 23.72
N THR A 121 61.10 -19.02 23.99
CA THR A 121 62.53 -19.00 24.31
C THR A 121 62.77 -18.18 25.58
N ALA A 122 63.73 -18.60 26.40
CA ALA A 122 64.17 -17.87 27.58
C ALA A 122 65.63 -18.24 27.89
N THR A 123 66.42 -17.31 28.43
CA THR A 123 67.83 -17.55 28.73
C THR A 123 67.97 -18.64 29.81
N GLY A 124 68.83 -19.62 29.56
CA GLY A 124 69.08 -20.73 30.51
C GLY A 124 67.97 -21.79 30.58
N ALA A 125 66.92 -21.70 29.75
CA ALA A 125 65.85 -22.68 29.67
C ALA A 125 65.79 -23.37 28.29
N ALA A 126 65.46 -24.66 28.26
CA ALA A 126 65.15 -25.35 27.01
C ALA A 126 63.88 -24.78 26.36
N THR A 127 63.93 -24.52 25.05
CA THR A 127 62.82 -23.90 24.31
C THR A 127 61.63 -24.85 24.17
N ALA A 128 60.42 -24.30 24.11
CA ALA A 128 59.20 -25.05 23.82
C ALA A 128 58.58 -24.61 22.50
N THR A 129 57.94 -25.55 21.80
CA THR A 129 57.07 -25.27 20.66
C THR A 129 55.65 -25.70 21.02
N SER A 130 54.68 -24.84 20.74
CA SER A 130 53.26 -25.10 20.97
C SER A 130 52.77 -26.24 20.06
N ALA A 131 51.59 -26.78 20.37
CA ALA A 131 50.85 -27.52 19.34
C ALA A 131 50.42 -26.57 18.20
N PRO A 132 50.05 -27.10 17.02
CA PRO A 132 49.55 -26.30 15.91
C PRO A 132 48.28 -25.52 16.27
N ILE A 133 48.25 -24.25 15.89
CA ILE A 133 47.16 -23.29 15.99
C ILE A 133 46.59 -23.11 14.59
N GLN A 134 45.32 -23.48 14.39
CA GLN A 134 44.60 -23.20 13.15
C GLN A 134 44.08 -21.76 13.15
N VAL A 135 44.63 -20.92 12.29
CA VAL A 135 44.09 -19.57 12.06
C VAL A 135 43.19 -19.63 10.84
N ILE A 136 41.88 -19.41 11.03
CA ILE A 136 40.89 -19.44 9.95
C ILE A 136 40.67 -18.04 9.37
N PRO A 137 40.31 -17.92 8.07
CA PRO A 137 39.93 -16.64 7.49
C PRO A 137 38.73 -16.02 8.23
N PRO A 138 38.61 -14.68 8.26
CA PRO A 138 37.38 -14.06 8.72
C PRO A 138 36.21 -14.47 7.82
N PRO A 139 34.98 -14.54 8.37
CA PRO A 139 33.80 -14.82 7.57
C PRO A 139 33.64 -13.76 6.45
N PRO A 140 33.11 -14.13 5.27
CA PRO A 140 32.85 -13.17 4.21
C PRO A 140 31.83 -12.12 4.67
N PRO A 141 31.90 -10.88 4.15
CA PRO A 141 30.90 -9.86 4.45
C PRO A 141 29.51 -10.32 3.98
N PRO A 142 28.43 -9.91 4.66
CA PRO A 142 27.07 -10.22 4.22
C PRO A 142 26.80 -9.70 2.80
N PRO A 143 25.95 -10.38 2.01
CA PRO A 143 25.50 -9.86 0.72
C PRO A 143 24.84 -8.49 0.86
N GLY A 144 25.20 -7.56 -0.03
CA GLY A 144 24.54 -6.26 -0.13
C GLY A 144 23.19 -6.35 -0.82
N ALA A 145 22.35 -5.32 -0.65
CA ALA A 145 21.08 -5.21 -1.35
C ALA A 145 21.32 -4.92 -2.84
N THR A 146 20.56 -5.59 -3.71
CA THR A 146 20.62 -5.44 -5.16
C THR A 146 19.35 -4.85 -5.74
N HIS A 147 18.20 -5.02 -5.07
CA HIS A 147 16.92 -4.50 -5.51
C HIS A 147 15.93 -4.34 -4.34
N LEU A 148 14.82 -3.66 -4.60
CA LEU A 148 13.66 -3.62 -3.70
C LEU A 148 12.69 -4.74 -4.06
N GLY A 149 11.91 -5.21 -3.09
CA GLY A 149 10.78 -6.13 -3.30
C GLY A 149 9.58 -5.79 -2.41
N PHE A 150 8.36 -5.91 -2.93
CA PHE A 150 7.14 -5.88 -2.12
C PHE A 150 6.98 -7.24 -1.43
N VAL A 151 7.36 -7.31 -0.15
CA VAL A 151 7.21 -8.53 0.68
C VAL A 151 5.80 -8.64 1.28
N ARG A 152 5.05 -7.52 1.29
CA ARG A 152 3.60 -7.52 1.46
C ARG A 152 2.97 -6.56 0.47
N GLN A 153 2.27 -7.11 -0.52
CA GLN A 153 1.51 -6.37 -1.52
C GLN A 153 0.32 -5.63 -0.90
N PRO A 154 -0.19 -4.57 -1.56
CA PRO A 154 -1.56 -4.12 -1.34
C PRO A 154 -2.53 -5.29 -1.52
N LEU A 155 -3.65 -5.29 -0.78
CA LEU A 155 -4.72 -6.25 -1.06
C LEU A 155 -5.35 -5.92 -2.42
N PRO A 156 -5.97 -6.90 -3.11
CA PRO A 156 -6.62 -6.68 -4.40
C PRO A 156 -7.70 -5.59 -4.39
N THR A 157 -8.31 -5.34 -3.23
CA THR A 157 -9.30 -4.28 -3.04
C THR A 157 -9.08 -3.51 -1.73
N THR A 158 -9.38 -2.21 -1.75
CA THR A 158 -9.52 -1.37 -0.56
C THR A 158 -10.70 -0.42 -0.74
N GLU A 159 -11.27 0.05 0.35
CA GLU A 159 -12.36 1.03 0.31
C GLU A 159 -11.82 2.45 0.13
N ALA A 160 -12.52 3.27 -0.68
CA ALA A 160 -12.22 4.68 -0.85
C ALA A 160 -12.27 5.45 0.48
N GLY A 161 -11.20 6.16 0.81
CA GLY A 161 -11.07 6.94 2.04
C GLY A 161 -10.69 6.13 3.28
N ALA A 162 -10.73 4.80 3.22
CA ALA A 162 -10.26 3.95 4.30
C ALA A 162 -8.73 3.83 4.29
N VAL A 163 -8.15 3.59 5.48
CA VAL A 163 -6.76 3.15 5.59
C VAL A 163 -6.65 1.74 5.01
N MET A 164 -5.80 1.57 4.00
CA MET A 164 -5.58 0.27 3.38
C MET A 164 -4.76 -0.66 4.28
N SER A 165 -4.82 -1.96 3.99
CA SER A 165 -3.95 -2.94 4.67
C SER A 165 -2.47 -2.58 4.53
N PRO A 166 -1.64 -2.73 5.59
CA PRO A 166 -0.26 -2.26 5.53
C PRO A 166 0.55 -2.90 4.41
N VAL A 167 1.30 -2.08 3.68
CA VAL A 167 2.19 -2.49 2.59
C VAL A 167 3.62 -2.54 3.11
N GLN A 168 4.40 -3.55 2.70
CA GLN A 168 5.79 -3.69 3.16
C GLN A 168 6.74 -3.86 1.98
N VAL A 169 7.80 -3.06 1.96
CA VAL A 169 8.87 -3.07 0.95
C VAL A 169 10.18 -3.39 1.65
N ALA A 170 10.92 -4.37 1.15
CA ALA A 170 12.22 -4.77 1.67
C ALA A 170 13.32 -4.58 0.63
N ALA A 171 14.55 -4.38 1.10
CA ALA A 171 15.76 -4.47 0.29
C ALA A 171 16.27 -5.91 0.28
N LEU A 172 16.40 -6.48 -0.91
CA LEU A 172 16.72 -7.89 -1.12
C LEU A 172 18.11 -8.05 -1.75
N ASP A 173 18.80 -9.13 -1.40
CA ASP A 173 20.01 -9.55 -2.09
C ASP A 173 19.68 -10.30 -3.39
N ALA A 174 20.69 -10.71 -4.16
CA ALA A 174 20.51 -11.47 -5.40
C ALA A 174 19.88 -12.88 -5.22
N SER A 175 19.69 -13.32 -3.98
CA SER A 175 19.06 -14.60 -3.62
C SER A 175 17.71 -14.41 -2.93
N GLU A 176 17.09 -13.22 -3.06
CA GLU A 176 15.79 -12.87 -2.49
C GLU A 176 15.73 -12.83 -0.95
N ASN A 177 16.88 -12.73 -0.28
CA ASN A 177 16.93 -12.59 1.19
C ASN A 177 16.89 -11.11 1.60
N VAL A 178 16.19 -10.81 2.69
CA VAL A 178 16.15 -9.45 3.26
C VAL A 178 17.52 -9.07 3.82
N VAL A 179 18.07 -7.97 3.33
CA VAL A 179 19.35 -7.42 3.79
C VAL A 179 19.12 -6.57 5.03
N THR A 180 19.26 -7.19 6.21
CA THR A 180 18.87 -6.56 7.49
C THR A 180 19.67 -5.31 7.86
N ALA A 181 20.88 -5.15 7.31
CA ALA A 181 21.72 -3.97 7.49
C ALA A 181 21.27 -2.75 6.65
N PHE A 182 20.36 -2.94 5.69
CA PHE A 182 19.86 -1.85 4.86
C PHE A 182 18.98 -0.91 5.69
N SER A 183 19.28 0.40 5.62
CA SER A 183 18.66 1.42 6.45
C SER A 183 18.37 2.73 5.73
N ASP A 184 18.35 2.72 4.41
CA ASP A 184 17.97 3.88 3.60
C ASP A 184 16.45 4.12 3.70
N SER A 185 16.02 5.31 3.30
CA SER A 185 14.59 5.65 3.23
C SER A 185 13.96 5.11 1.95
N ILE A 186 12.84 4.42 2.09
CA ILE A 186 12.03 3.92 0.99
C ILE A 186 10.80 4.82 0.88
N THR A 187 10.50 5.28 -0.33
CA THR A 187 9.32 6.11 -0.63
C THR A 187 8.35 5.35 -1.51
N VAL A 188 7.05 5.38 -1.19
CA VAL A 188 5.97 4.85 -2.02
C VAL A 188 5.13 5.99 -2.61
N ALA A 189 4.76 5.85 -3.87
CA ALA A 189 3.88 6.79 -4.56
C ALA A 189 2.85 6.04 -5.41
N LEU A 190 1.68 6.63 -5.60
CA LEU A 190 0.68 6.12 -6.53
C LEU A 190 1.12 6.38 -7.97
N VAL A 191 1.06 5.36 -8.83
CA VAL A 191 1.25 5.52 -10.27
C VAL A 191 -0.10 5.89 -10.88
N THR A 192 -0.32 7.16 -11.18
CA THR A 192 -1.61 7.64 -11.68
C THR A 192 -1.76 7.40 -13.18
N GLY A 193 -2.85 6.72 -13.60
CA GLY A 193 -3.55 7.06 -14.84
C GLY A 193 -4.33 8.37 -14.64
N ALA A 194 -4.51 9.18 -15.70
CA ALA A 194 -5.05 10.55 -15.63
C ALA A 194 -6.22 10.73 -14.65
N GLY A 195 -6.09 11.61 -13.64
CA GLY A 195 -7.19 11.87 -12.69
C GLY A 195 -6.92 12.64 -11.39
N GLY A 196 -5.71 13.14 -11.10
CA GLY A 196 -5.48 13.98 -9.91
C GLY A 196 -5.62 13.26 -8.55
N VAL A 197 -5.58 11.92 -8.55
CA VAL A 197 -5.72 11.08 -7.34
C VAL A 197 -4.45 11.15 -6.50
N THR A 198 -4.60 11.37 -5.19
CA THR A 198 -3.48 11.45 -4.24
C THR A 198 -3.46 10.25 -3.30
N LEU A 199 -2.25 9.73 -3.02
CA LEU A 199 -2.01 8.77 -1.95
C LEU A 199 -1.88 9.51 -0.61
N GLY A 200 -2.78 9.23 0.32
CA GLY A 200 -2.72 9.70 1.71
C GLY A 200 -1.70 8.94 2.56
N GLY A 201 -1.52 9.39 3.80
CA GLY A 201 -0.65 8.73 4.80
C GLY A 201 0.84 9.06 4.71
N THR A 202 1.63 8.30 5.47
CA THR A 202 3.09 8.41 5.55
C THR A 202 3.72 7.64 4.40
N ARG A 203 4.36 8.36 3.47
CA ARG A 203 4.84 7.78 2.20
C ARG A 203 6.34 7.50 2.15
N THR A 204 7.11 7.99 3.11
CA THR A 204 8.56 7.79 3.18
C THR A 204 8.92 7.27 4.56
N ILE A 205 9.53 6.09 4.61
CA ILE A 205 9.89 5.41 5.85
C ILE A 205 11.32 4.90 5.76
N ARG A 206 12.10 5.11 6.82
CA ARG A 206 13.44 4.53 6.94
C ARG A 206 13.34 3.03 7.19
N ALA A 207 14.06 2.23 6.41
CA ALA A 207 14.07 0.78 6.60
C ALA A 207 14.66 0.39 7.96
N VAL A 208 13.99 -0.55 8.63
CA VAL A 208 14.44 -1.17 9.89
C VAL A 208 14.53 -2.68 9.63
N ASN A 209 15.67 -3.28 9.95
CA ASN A 209 15.98 -4.66 9.58
C ASN A 209 15.76 -4.93 8.08
N GLY A 210 16.10 -3.97 7.23
CA GLY A 210 15.99 -4.09 5.78
C GLY A 210 14.61 -3.85 5.17
N ALA A 211 13.57 -3.54 5.96
CA ALA A 211 12.22 -3.33 5.46
C ALA A 211 11.55 -2.04 5.98
N ALA A 212 10.70 -1.45 5.14
CA ALA A 212 9.82 -0.32 5.46
C ALA A 212 8.36 -0.79 5.40
N THR A 213 7.59 -0.47 6.45
CA THR A 213 6.17 -0.86 6.58
C THR A 213 5.29 0.38 6.58
N PHE A 214 4.41 0.51 5.59
CA PHE A 214 3.48 1.63 5.41
C PHE A 214 2.09 1.20 5.89
N SER A 215 1.63 1.75 7.02
CA SER A 215 0.42 1.28 7.71
C SER A 215 -0.78 2.23 7.68
N ASP A 216 -0.62 3.41 7.06
CA ASP A 216 -1.59 4.50 7.10
C ASP A 216 -1.93 5.05 5.71
N LEU A 217 -1.60 4.31 4.64
CA LEU A 217 -1.89 4.72 3.27
C LEU A 217 -3.41 4.70 3.02
N SER A 218 -3.92 5.67 2.26
CA SER A 218 -5.33 5.73 1.83
C SER A 218 -5.47 6.36 0.44
N ILE A 219 -6.58 6.08 -0.24
CA ILE A 219 -6.94 6.67 -1.54
C ILE A 219 -8.42 7.02 -1.50
N ASP A 220 -8.78 8.28 -1.75
CA ASP A 220 -10.15 8.77 -1.60
C ASP A 220 -11.03 8.55 -2.85
N LEU A 221 -10.42 8.28 -4.00
CA LEU A 221 -11.15 8.11 -5.26
C LEU A 221 -11.28 6.62 -5.61
N PRO A 222 -12.52 6.12 -5.84
CA PRO A 222 -12.72 4.81 -6.41
C PRO A 222 -12.11 4.70 -7.81
N GLY A 223 -11.56 3.54 -8.13
CA GLY A 223 -10.91 3.30 -9.41
C GLY A 223 -10.38 1.88 -9.52
N VAL A 224 -10.05 1.48 -10.74
CA VAL A 224 -9.54 0.14 -11.04
C VAL A 224 -8.09 0.20 -11.48
N GLY A 225 -7.30 -0.81 -11.09
CA GLY A 225 -5.93 -0.98 -11.56
C GLY A 225 -4.90 -0.01 -10.98
N TYR A 226 -5.11 0.51 -9.77
CA TYR A 226 -4.10 1.31 -9.08
C TYR A 226 -2.85 0.48 -8.79
N THR A 227 -1.68 1.12 -8.84
CA THR A 227 -0.40 0.51 -8.47
C THR A 227 0.46 1.47 -7.65
N LEU A 228 1.27 0.92 -6.74
CA LEU A 228 2.25 1.67 -5.95
C LEU A 228 3.64 1.50 -6.53
N LYS A 229 4.36 2.60 -6.73
CA LYS A 229 5.78 2.60 -7.09
C LYS A 229 6.62 2.85 -5.84
N ALA A 230 7.50 1.91 -5.52
CA ALA A 230 8.48 2.07 -4.44
C ALA A 230 9.84 2.50 -5.01
N THR A 231 10.48 3.48 -4.36
CA THR A 231 11.77 4.03 -4.75
C THR A 231 12.69 4.21 -3.55
N THR A 232 13.99 4.15 -3.81
CA THR A 232 15.06 4.56 -2.90
C THR A 232 16.18 5.21 -3.72
N ALA A 233 17.16 5.81 -3.06
CA ALA A 233 18.28 6.48 -3.73
C ALA A 233 19.27 5.50 -4.38
N SER A 234 19.44 4.32 -3.79
CA SER A 234 20.55 3.40 -4.07
C SER A 234 20.17 2.17 -4.92
N LEU A 235 18.87 1.90 -5.12
CA LEU A 235 18.36 0.69 -5.77
C LEU A 235 17.28 1.02 -6.83
N PRO A 236 17.10 0.16 -7.85
CA PRO A 236 16.06 0.35 -8.85
C PRO A 236 14.65 0.43 -8.25
N ALA A 237 13.78 1.22 -8.88
CA ALA A 237 12.38 1.33 -8.50
C ALA A 237 11.58 0.09 -8.92
N ILE A 238 10.56 -0.25 -8.14
CA ILE A 238 9.63 -1.36 -8.42
C ILE A 238 8.18 -0.88 -8.37
N THR A 239 7.28 -1.65 -8.97
CA THR A 239 5.83 -1.40 -8.97
C THR A 239 5.12 -2.60 -8.33
N SER A 240 4.08 -2.34 -7.54
CA SER A 240 3.24 -3.37 -6.92
C SER A 240 2.38 -4.09 -7.94
N GLU A 241 1.71 -5.15 -7.50
CA GLU A 241 0.54 -5.66 -8.22
C GLU A 241 -0.57 -4.61 -8.25
N SER A 242 -1.46 -4.72 -9.23
CA SER A 242 -2.61 -3.83 -9.37
C SER A 242 -3.70 -4.15 -8.35
N PHE A 243 -4.34 -3.12 -7.81
CA PHE A 243 -5.48 -3.24 -6.90
C PHE A 243 -6.56 -2.21 -7.23
N ASP A 244 -7.78 -2.50 -6.82
CA ASP A 244 -8.92 -1.64 -7.02
C ASP A 244 -9.28 -0.89 -5.74
N VAL A 245 -9.75 0.35 -5.89
CA VAL A 245 -10.38 1.10 -4.82
C VAL A 245 -11.88 1.06 -5.07
N THR A 246 -12.61 0.34 -4.22
CA THR A 246 -14.06 0.24 -4.31
C THR A 246 -14.71 1.47 -3.67
N PRO A 247 -15.88 1.91 -4.14
CA PRO A 247 -16.67 2.91 -3.44
C PRO A 247 -16.90 2.49 -1.98
N ALA A 248 -16.89 3.45 -1.06
CA ALA A 248 -17.36 3.23 0.31
C ALA A 248 -18.76 2.60 0.27
N PRO A 249 -19.03 1.53 1.04
CA PRO A 249 -20.37 1.00 1.13
C PRO A 249 -21.31 2.11 1.61
N PRO A 250 -22.58 2.09 1.18
CA PRO A 250 -23.55 3.05 1.68
C PRO A 250 -23.54 3.04 3.21
N PRO A 251 -23.52 4.20 3.88
CA PRO A 251 -23.77 4.24 5.31
C PRO A 251 -25.05 3.44 5.63
N THR A 252 -25.03 2.74 6.76
CA THR A 252 -25.99 1.69 7.14
C THR A 252 -27.44 2.06 6.79
N GLY A 253 -28.11 1.20 6.02
CA GLY A 253 -29.52 1.43 5.64
C GLY A 253 -30.00 0.64 4.40
N GLY A 254 -29.11 0.10 3.56
CA GLY A 254 -29.51 -0.64 2.36
C GLY A 254 -29.92 0.25 1.17
N ALA A 255 -29.67 1.56 1.26
CA ALA A 255 -29.82 2.47 0.13
C ALA A 255 -28.85 2.12 -1.00
N ALA A 256 -29.32 2.20 -2.23
CA ALA A 256 -28.58 1.90 -3.45
C ALA A 256 -28.50 3.11 -4.41
N TYR A 257 -29.45 4.06 -4.32
CA TYR A 257 -29.44 5.25 -5.16
C TYR A 257 -30.17 6.44 -4.54
N LEU A 258 -29.91 7.61 -5.12
CA LEU A 258 -30.62 8.85 -4.82
C LEU A 258 -31.64 9.16 -5.91
N ARG A 259 -32.76 9.76 -5.53
CA ARG A 259 -33.82 10.21 -6.45
C ARG A 259 -34.38 11.54 -6.00
N PHE A 260 -34.60 12.46 -6.94
CA PHE A 260 -35.33 13.69 -6.68
C PHE A 260 -36.81 13.37 -6.47
N THR A 261 -37.32 13.72 -5.29
CA THR A 261 -38.72 13.52 -4.88
C THR A 261 -39.53 14.81 -5.02
N ASP A 262 -38.90 15.95 -4.70
CA ASP A 262 -39.37 17.28 -5.09
C ASP A 262 -38.39 17.87 -6.13
N GLN A 263 -38.87 18.10 -7.35
CA GLN A 263 -38.05 18.54 -8.49
C GLN A 263 -37.80 20.06 -8.46
N PRO A 264 -36.67 20.53 -9.02
CA PRO A 264 -36.44 21.97 -9.20
C PRO A 264 -37.49 22.58 -10.12
N GLN A 265 -37.88 23.82 -9.80
CA GLN A 265 -38.88 24.57 -10.53
C GLN A 265 -38.22 25.58 -11.47
N THR A 266 -38.95 25.96 -12.52
CA THR A 266 -38.58 27.15 -13.29
C THR A 266 -38.68 28.39 -12.41
N THR A 267 -37.59 29.14 -12.30
CA THR A 267 -37.49 30.35 -11.47
C THR A 267 -36.81 31.48 -12.21
N GLN A 268 -37.01 32.71 -11.77
CA GLN A 268 -36.24 33.85 -12.27
C GLN A 268 -34.79 33.77 -11.76
N ALA A 269 -33.84 34.21 -12.57
CA ALA A 269 -32.44 34.37 -12.18
C ALA A 269 -32.30 35.09 -10.82
N GLY A 270 -31.56 34.47 -9.89
CA GLY A 270 -31.32 34.96 -8.53
C GLY A 270 -32.46 34.75 -7.54
N ALA A 271 -33.64 34.28 -7.97
CA ALA A 271 -34.75 33.98 -7.07
C ALA A 271 -34.57 32.63 -6.37
N THR A 272 -35.05 32.51 -5.12
CA THR A 272 -35.09 31.23 -4.41
C THR A 272 -36.05 30.28 -5.11
N MET A 273 -35.59 29.07 -5.39
CA MET A 273 -36.44 27.95 -5.76
C MET A 273 -37.23 27.46 -4.56
N PRO A 274 -38.45 26.94 -4.77
CA PRO A 274 -39.09 26.06 -3.81
C PRO A 274 -38.18 24.88 -3.43
N ALA A 275 -38.43 24.30 -2.26
CA ALA A 275 -37.60 23.24 -1.71
C ALA A 275 -37.40 22.10 -2.72
N VAL A 276 -36.15 21.68 -2.90
CA VAL A 276 -35.77 20.52 -3.69
C VAL A 276 -35.38 19.42 -2.73
N ARG A 277 -35.99 18.24 -2.88
CA ARG A 277 -35.73 17.08 -2.00
C ARG A 277 -35.12 15.94 -2.79
N VAL A 278 -34.09 15.34 -2.19
CA VAL A 278 -33.43 14.14 -2.70
C VAL A 278 -33.53 13.06 -1.63
N THR A 279 -34.09 11.91 -2.01
CA THR A 279 -34.37 10.81 -1.08
C THR A 279 -33.56 9.57 -1.46
N ALA A 280 -33.10 8.83 -0.45
CA ALA A 280 -32.39 7.56 -0.62
C ALA A 280 -33.38 6.39 -0.82
N TYR A 281 -33.10 5.55 -1.82
CA TYR A 281 -33.89 4.37 -2.17
C TYR A 281 -33.02 3.11 -2.23
N ASP A 282 -33.59 1.97 -1.87
CA ASP A 282 -32.96 0.64 -1.99
C ASP A 282 -32.99 0.11 -3.44
N GLY A 283 -32.37 -1.05 -3.69
CA GLY A 283 -32.36 -1.67 -5.02
C GLY A 283 -33.72 -2.13 -5.55
N SER A 284 -34.78 -2.09 -4.72
CA SER A 284 -36.15 -2.49 -5.04
C SER A 284 -37.12 -1.30 -5.17
N ASP A 285 -36.60 -0.07 -5.23
CA ASP A 285 -37.37 1.19 -5.30
C ASP A 285 -38.23 1.49 -4.06
N ASN A 286 -37.81 0.99 -2.89
CA ASN A 286 -38.36 1.42 -1.60
C ASN A 286 -37.53 2.55 -1.00
N GLN A 287 -38.18 3.55 -0.40
CA GLN A 287 -37.50 4.59 0.36
C GLN A 287 -36.81 3.99 1.59
N VAL A 288 -35.59 4.43 1.86
CA VAL A 288 -34.82 4.00 3.02
C VAL A 288 -34.92 5.06 4.12
N HIS A 289 -35.97 4.95 4.92
CA HIS A 289 -36.34 5.91 5.97
C HIS A 289 -35.25 6.14 7.04
N ASN A 290 -34.41 5.14 7.32
CA ASN A 290 -33.35 5.24 8.33
C ASN A 290 -31.96 5.52 7.72
N TRP A 291 -31.89 5.92 6.45
CA TRP A 291 -30.62 6.24 5.81
C TRP A 291 -30.07 7.56 6.35
N THR A 292 -28.77 7.56 6.68
CA THR A 292 -28.01 8.73 7.09
C THR A 292 -26.79 8.85 6.20
N GLY A 293 -26.36 10.05 5.83
CA GLY A 293 -25.17 10.22 4.99
C GLY A 293 -25.11 11.54 4.24
N ASN A 294 -24.01 11.75 3.52
CA ASN A 294 -23.76 13.01 2.82
C ASN A 294 -24.38 12.97 1.42
N VAL A 295 -25.30 13.88 1.13
CA VAL A 295 -25.81 14.14 -0.22
C VAL A 295 -25.19 15.45 -0.72
N THR A 296 -24.46 15.40 -1.82
CA THR A 296 -23.92 16.60 -2.49
C THR A 296 -24.74 16.92 -3.72
N LEU A 297 -25.29 18.13 -3.79
CA LEU A 297 -26.05 18.66 -4.92
C LEU A 297 -25.21 19.62 -5.76
N THR A 298 -25.12 19.37 -7.07
CA THR A 298 -24.41 20.22 -8.04
C THR A 298 -25.23 20.45 -9.31
N ILE A 299 -24.84 21.45 -10.12
CA ILE A 299 -25.37 21.61 -11.49
C ILE A 299 -24.70 20.57 -12.39
N ALA A 300 -25.51 19.77 -13.09
CA ALA A 300 -25.03 18.84 -14.12
C ALA A 300 -25.00 19.49 -15.51
N SER A 301 -26.14 20.03 -15.98
CA SER A 301 -26.23 20.82 -17.20
C SER A 301 -26.23 22.30 -16.83
N ASN A 302 -25.17 23.02 -17.23
CA ASN A 302 -25.01 24.44 -16.96
C ASN A 302 -24.95 25.26 -18.26
N PRO A 303 -26.09 25.44 -18.97
CA PRO A 303 -26.14 26.02 -20.31
C PRO A 303 -25.65 27.48 -20.38
N SER A 304 -25.65 28.19 -19.26
CA SER A 304 -25.32 29.62 -19.21
C SER A 304 -24.33 29.96 -18.10
N ASN A 305 -23.52 28.96 -17.68
CA ASN A 305 -22.46 29.11 -16.68
C ASN A 305 -22.94 29.83 -15.40
N GLY A 306 -24.14 29.50 -14.93
CA GLY A 306 -24.68 30.03 -13.68
C GLY A 306 -24.04 29.42 -12.45
N THR A 307 -24.02 30.17 -11.37
CA THR A 307 -23.55 29.79 -10.04
C THR A 307 -24.72 29.27 -9.21
N LEU A 308 -24.60 28.04 -8.69
CA LEU A 308 -25.55 27.50 -7.71
C LEU A 308 -25.22 28.03 -6.31
N THR A 309 -26.17 28.76 -5.71
CA THR A 309 -26.13 29.13 -4.29
C THR A 309 -27.08 28.23 -3.50
N GLY A 310 -26.71 27.85 -2.27
CA GLY A 310 -27.51 26.97 -1.41
C GLY A 310 -27.41 25.47 -1.74
N GLY A 311 -26.65 25.10 -2.78
CA GLY A 311 -26.28 23.71 -3.05
C GLY A 311 -25.09 23.23 -2.20
N GLY A 312 -24.42 22.17 -2.65
CA GLY A 312 -23.30 21.56 -1.92
C GLY A 312 -23.71 20.36 -1.09
N THR A 313 -22.95 20.04 -0.05
CA THR A 313 -23.16 18.85 0.78
C THR A 313 -24.16 19.12 1.90
N PHE A 314 -25.26 18.39 1.88
CA PHE A 314 -26.20 18.21 2.98
C PHE A 314 -25.87 16.90 3.73
N VAL A 315 -25.85 16.93 5.05
CA VAL A 315 -25.66 15.73 5.89
C VAL A 315 -27.02 15.28 6.36
N VAL A 316 -27.48 14.12 5.89
CA VAL A 316 -28.72 13.50 6.35
C VAL A 316 -28.48 12.84 7.70
N GLU A 317 -29.11 13.38 8.73
CA GLU A 317 -28.99 12.97 10.13
C GLU A 317 -30.12 11.99 10.55
N PRO A 318 -29.95 11.24 11.65
CA PRO A 318 -31.01 10.37 12.16
C PRO A 318 -32.32 11.14 12.41
N GLY A 319 -33.43 10.67 11.82
CA GLY A 319 -34.75 11.26 11.96
C GLY A 319 -35.22 12.10 10.76
N GLU A 320 -34.37 12.32 9.76
CA GLU A 320 -34.70 13.06 8.52
C GLU A 320 -35.27 12.17 7.41
N ASP A 321 -35.70 10.95 7.75
CA ASP A 321 -36.39 10.02 6.86
C ASP A 321 -35.61 9.61 5.58
N GLY A 322 -34.28 9.75 5.59
CA GLY A 322 -33.43 9.51 4.43
C GLY A 322 -33.54 10.59 3.35
N ILE A 323 -33.96 11.80 3.73
CA ILE A 323 -34.23 12.92 2.82
C ILE A 323 -33.20 14.04 3.05
N ALA A 324 -32.56 14.49 1.98
CA ALA A 324 -31.83 15.75 1.93
C ALA A 324 -32.72 16.84 1.33
N GLU A 325 -33.01 17.89 2.10
CA GLU A 325 -33.86 19.02 1.71
C GLU A 325 -33.04 20.29 1.52
N TYR A 326 -33.23 20.94 0.36
CA TYR A 326 -32.52 22.16 -0.02
C TYR A 326 -33.51 23.31 -0.22
N ASP A 327 -33.64 24.18 0.79
CA ASP A 327 -34.65 25.25 0.82
C ASP A 327 -34.24 26.57 0.14
N TYR A 328 -32.94 26.77 -0.09
CA TYR A 328 -32.40 28.07 -0.49
C TYR A 328 -31.65 28.04 -1.82
N LEU A 329 -32.02 27.11 -2.71
CA LEU A 329 -31.38 26.99 -4.01
C LEU A 329 -31.66 28.21 -4.89
N ARG A 330 -30.60 28.77 -5.48
CA ARG A 330 -30.65 29.88 -6.43
C ARG A 330 -29.63 29.68 -7.53
N ILE A 331 -29.96 30.07 -8.75
CA ILE A 331 -29.02 30.18 -9.87
C ILE A 331 -29.09 31.61 -10.40
N ASP A 332 -27.93 32.26 -10.56
CA ASP A 332 -27.78 33.68 -10.90
C ASP A 332 -27.95 34.01 -12.39
N ASN A 333 -27.73 33.05 -13.30
CA ASN A 333 -27.79 33.27 -14.73
C ASN A 333 -29.01 32.60 -15.37
N ALA A 334 -29.71 33.35 -16.23
CA ALA A 334 -30.80 32.84 -17.04
C ALA A 334 -30.27 31.90 -18.13
N GLY A 335 -30.98 30.79 -18.35
CA GLY A 335 -30.66 29.76 -19.32
C GLY A 335 -31.68 28.63 -19.29
N ASN A 336 -31.74 27.87 -20.37
CA ASN A 336 -32.76 26.82 -20.53
C ASN A 336 -32.18 25.42 -20.34
N SER A 337 -32.96 24.52 -19.75
CA SER A 337 -32.58 23.11 -19.55
C SER A 337 -31.36 22.93 -18.62
N TYR A 338 -31.36 23.64 -17.51
CA TYR A 338 -30.54 23.28 -16.35
C TYR A 338 -30.96 21.92 -15.81
N THR A 339 -30.01 21.19 -15.24
CA THR A 339 -30.29 19.97 -14.46
C THR A 339 -29.42 19.94 -13.22
N PHE A 340 -29.94 19.38 -12.13
CA PHE A 340 -29.15 19.05 -10.96
C PHE A 340 -28.71 17.59 -10.95
N ARG A 341 -27.58 17.35 -10.30
CA ARG A 341 -27.05 16.01 -9.98
C ARG A 341 -26.86 15.92 -8.48
N ALA A 342 -27.41 14.87 -7.88
CA ALA A 342 -27.23 14.55 -6.48
C ALA A 342 -26.35 13.30 -6.33
N THR A 343 -25.32 13.37 -5.49
CA THR A 343 -24.36 12.28 -5.26
C THR A 343 -24.20 11.99 -3.78
N SER A 344 -24.04 10.71 -3.43
CA SER A 344 -23.54 10.28 -2.13
C SER A 344 -22.49 9.19 -2.35
N PRO A 345 -21.45 9.08 -1.50
CA PRO A 345 -20.56 7.92 -1.53
C PRO A 345 -21.35 6.61 -1.51
N GLY A 346 -20.95 5.66 -2.35
CA GLY A 346 -21.57 4.33 -2.44
C GLY A 346 -22.93 4.24 -3.15
N LEU A 347 -23.60 5.36 -3.44
CA LEU A 347 -24.92 5.38 -4.08
C LEU A 347 -24.85 5.74 -5.56
N ARG A 348 -25.72 5.13 -6.39
CA ARG A 348 -25.95 5.61 -7.76
C ARG A 348 -26.57 7.03 -7.70
N PRO A 349 -26.03 8.01 -8.45
CA PRO A 349 -26.49 9.39 -8.40
C PRO A 349 -27.91 9.56 -8.97
N GLY A 350 -28.62 10.55 -8.46
CA GLY A 350 -29.89 11.03 -9.00
C GLY A 350 -29.68 12.21 -9.94
N MET A 351 -30.52 12.31 -10.97
CA MET A 351 -30.59 13.47 -11.86
C MET A 351 -31.99 14.09 -11.75
N SER A 352 -32.06 15.43 -11.72
CA SER A 352 -33.34 16.12 -11.76
C SER A 352 -33.95 16.06 -13.16
N ASP A 353 -35.25 16.33 -13.24
CA ASP A 353 -35.87 16.77 -14.48
C ASP A 353 -35.25 18.12 -14.92
N PRO A 354 -35.21 18.41 -16.23
CA PRO A 354 -34.73 19.69 -16.72
C PRO A 354 -35.68 20.82 -16.31
N PHE A 355 -35.11 21.98 -16.02
CA PHE A 355 -35.82 23.20 -15.66
C PHE A 355 -35.13 24.43 -16.27
N ASP A 356 -35.82 25.56 -16.29
CA ASP A 356 -35.25 26.82 -16.78
C ASP A 356 -34.95 27.80 -15.64
N ILE A 357 -33.97 28.66 -15.86
CA ILE A 357 -33.81 29.91 -15.16
C ILE A 357 -34.18 31.03 -16.12
N THR A 358 -35.24 31.76 -15.84
CA THR A 358 -35.78 32.79 -16.73
C THR A 358 -35.20 34.17 -16.43
N ALA A 359 -35.09 35.03 -17.45
CA ALA A 359 -34.65 36.43 -17.25
C ALA A 359 -35.72 37.27 -16.52
N GLY A 360 -37.00 36.97 -16.76
CA GLY A 360 -38.15 37.54 -16.05
C GLY A 360 -38.85 36.52 -15.16
N PRO A 361 -39.97 36.89 -14.52
CA PRO A 361 -40.80 35.96 -13.76
C PRO A 361 -41.25 34.74 -14.60
N PRO A 362 -41.36 33.55 -14.00
CA PRO A 362 -41.90 32.38 -14.67
C PRO A 362 -43.33 32.60 -15.18
N ILE A 363 -43.68 31.89 -16.25
CA ILE A 363 -45.05 31.93 -16.80
C ILE A 363 -46.01 31.30 -15.77
N PRO A 364 -47.14 31.96 -15.44
CA PRO A 364 -48.12 31.41 -14.50
C PRO A 364 -48.68 30.06 -14.95
N LEU A 365 -48.99 29.19 -13.99
CA LEU A 365 -49.56 27.86 -14.27
C LEU A 365 -51.00 27.91 -14.82
N ASN A 366 -51.72 29.02 -14.61
CA ASN A 366 -53.10 29.21 -15.07
C ASN A 366 -54.05 28.05 -14.68
N GLY A 367 -53.89 27.51 -13.46
CA GLY A 367 -54.70 26.40 -12.95
C GLY A 367 -54.26 25.00 -13.42
N ALA A 368 -53.18 24.90 -14.20
CA ALA A 368 -52.60 23.62 -14.57
C ALA A 368 -52.10 22.86 -13.33
N THR A 369 -52.40 21.57 -13.26
CA THR A 369 -51.95 20.66 -12.21
C THR A 369 -51.28 19.40 -12.75
N GLY A 370 -51.47 19.06 -14.04
CA GLY A 370 -50.82 17.91 -14.66
C GLY A 370 -50.66 18.03 -16.16
N LEU A 371 -49.98 17.04 -16.74
CA LEU A 371 -49.76 16.89 -18.18
C LEU A 371 -50.48 15.65 -18.73
N ASP A 372 -50.88 15.70 -19.99
CA ASP A 372 -51.39 14.54 -20.72
C ASP A 372 -50.97 14.52 -22.19
N PHE A 373 -50.90 13.31 -22.75
CA PHE A 373 -50.66 13.11 -24.18
C PHE A 373 -51.98 13.21 -24.95
N PHE A 374 -52.08 14.21 -25.82
CA PHE A 374 -53.19 14.39 -26.77
C PHE A 374 -52.91 13.70 -28.10
N GLN A 375 -51.64 13.51 -28.43
CA GLN A 375 -51.19 12.65 -29.51
C GLN A 375 -50.01 11.81 -29.02
N GLN A 376 -50.24 10.51 -28.87
CA GLN A 376 -49.21 9.54 -28.49
C GLN A 376 -48.22 9.34 -29.64
N PRO A 377 -46.95 9.00 -29.35
CA PRO A 377 -46.04 8.47 -30.35
C PRO A 377 -46.58 7.14 -30.88
N THR A 378 -46.32 6.86 -32.15
CA THR A 378 -46.65 5.59 -32.80
C THR A 378 -45.37 4.87 -33.20
N THR A 379 -45.51 3.60 -33.59
CA THR A 379 -44.39 2.83 -34.13
C THR A 379 -43.73 3.56 -35.30
N VAL A 380 -42.41 3.65 -35.27
CA VAL A 380 -41.57 4.37 -36.24
C VAL A 380 -40.32 3.56 -36.54
N ARG A 381 -39.66 3.79 -37.68
CA ARG A 381 -38.32 3.22 -37.93
C ARG A 381 -37.24 4.01 -37.18
N ALA A 382 -36.14 3.36 -36.84
CA ALA A 382 -35.01 4.01 -36.20
C ALA A 382 -34.45 5.14 -37.08
N GLY A 383 -34.23 6.31 -36.48
CA GLY A 383 -33.79 7.53 -37.15
C GLY A 383 -34.91 8.27 -37.89
N ASP A 384 -36.06 7.66 -38.16
CA ASP A 384 -37.20 8.33 -38.80
C ASP A 384 -37.94 9.26 -37.84
N LEU A 385 -38.66 10.21 -38.44
CA LEU A 385 -39.49 11.16 -37.70
C LEU A 385 -40.68 10.42 -37.07
N ILE A 386 -40.93 10.67 -35.78
CA ILE A 386 -42.16 10.20 -35.11
C ILE A 386 -43.34 10.96 -35.70
N VAL A 387 -44.16 10.26 -36.47
CA VAL A 387 -45.38 10.79 -37.12
C VAL A 387 -46.56 9.91 -36.74
N PRO A 388 -47.69 10.49 -36.27
CA PRO A 388 -47.96 11.92 -36.11
C PRO A 388 -47.12 12.58 -35.00
N ALA A 389 -46.95 13.90 -35.10
CA ALA A 389 -46.21 14.70 -34.13
C ALA A 389 -46.79 14.51 -32.71
N VAL A 390 -45.91 14.34 -31.72
CA VAL A 390 -46.33 14.13 -30.33
C VAL A 390 -46.89 15.43 -29.78
N ARG A 391 -48.10 15.37 -29.19
CA ARG A 391 -48.77 16.54 -28.61
C ARG A 391 -49.05 16.29 -27.14
N VAL A 392 -48.61 17.23 -26.31
CA VAL A 392 -48.71 17.17 -24.85
C VAL A 392 -49.43 18.43 -24.38
N GLY A 393 -50.45 18.27 -23.57
CA GLY A 393 -51.24 19.38 -23.05
C GLY A 393 -51.27 19.43 -21.53
N ALA A 394 -51.40 20.63 -20.97
CA ALA A 394 -51.57 20.83 -19.53
C ALA A 394 -53.06 20.82 -19.15
N HIS A 395 -53.41 20.15 -18.05
CA HIS A 395 -54.79 20.05 -17.56
C HIS A 395 -54.95 20.54 -16.12
N ASP A 396 -56.19 20.85 -15.73
CA ASP A 396 -56.59 21.12 -14.33
C ASP A 396 -56.94 19.82 -13.57
N ASN A 397 -57.30 19.94 -12.28
CA ASN A 397 -57.68 18.79 -11.44
C ASN A 397 -58.92 18.01 -11.94
N ASN A 398 -59.70 18.58 -12.84
CA ASN A 398 -60.86 17.92 -13.45
C ASN A 398 -60.51 17.27 -14.81
N GLY A 399 -59.25 17.34 -15.24
CA GLY A 399 -58.76 16.82 -16.51
C GLY A 399 -59.01 17.73 -17.71
N ASN A 400 -59.45 18.98 -17.51
CA ASN A 400 -59.71 19.91 -18.61
C ASN A 400 -58.41 20.58 -19.08
N LEU A 401 -58.23 20.72 -20.40
CA LEU A 401 -57.11 21.48 -20.96
C LEU A 401 -57.16 22.94 -20.50
N VAL A 402 -56.03 23.47 -20.03
CA VAL A 402 -55.90 24.87 -19.57
C VAL A 402 -54.93 25.66 -20.44
N ASN A 403 -55.10 26.99 -20.48
CA ASN A 403 -54.23 27.89 -21.26
C ASN A 403 -52.86 28.11 -20.59
N TYR A 404 -52.10 27.03 -20.42
CA TYR A 404 -50.71 27.05 -20.00
C TYR A 404 -49.81 27.39 -21.19
N ASN A 405 -48.87 28.32 -20.99
CA ASN A 405 -47.92 28.74 -22.04
C ASN A 405 -46.46 28.54 -21.62
N GLY A 406 -46.23 27.81 -20.52
CA GLY A 406 -44.88 27.51 -20.04
C GLY A 406 -44.19 26.39 -20.82
N PRO A 407 -42.91 26.14 -20.52
CA PRO A 407 -42.15 25.06 -21.14
C PRO A 407 -42.68 23.69 -20.71
N ILE A 408 -42.65 22.75 -21.66
CA ILE A 408 -42.86 21.32 -21.46
C ILE A 408 -41.65 20.60 -22.06
N TRP A 409 -41.07 19.70 -21.28
CA TRP A 409 -39.97 18.84 -21.72
C TRP A 409 -40.48 17.44 -22.06
N ILE A 410 -39.78 16.77 -22.97
CA ILE A 410 -40.02 15.38 -23.31
C ILE A 410 -38.71 14.60 -23.36
N TYR A 411 -38.69 13.40 -22.81
CA TYR A 411 -37.53 12.52 -22.79
C TYR A 411 -37.95 11.05 -22.79
N ILE A 412 -36.99 10.14 -23.00
CA ILE A 412 -37.24 8.70 -22.93
C ILE A 412 -37.27 8.27 -21.47
N SER A 413 -38.34 7.57 -21.07
CA SER A 413 -38.44 6.93 -19.75
C SER A 413 -38.22 5.42 -19.80
N ALA A 414 -38.52 4.77 -20.93
CA ALA A 414 -38.18 3.36 -21.17
C ALA A 414 -37.36 3.29 -22.45
N ASN A 415 -36.10 2.84 -22.35
CA ASN A 415 -35.13 2.82 -23.43
C ASN A 415 -34.62 1.39 -23.73
N PRO A 416 -35.49 0.47 -24.19
CA PRO A 416 -35.15 -0.95 -24.36
C PRO A 416 -34.07 -1.20 -25.42
N GLY A 417 -33.90 -0.29 -26.38
CA GLY A 417 -32.91 -0.39 -27.45
C GLY A 417 -31.68 0.49 -27.27
N GLY A 418 -31.54 1.19 -26.14
CA GLY A 418 -30.42 2.13 -25.91
C GLY A 418 -30.37 3.28 -26.92
N GLY A 419 -31.50 3.68 -27.50
CA GLY A 419 -31.59 4.77 -28.47
C GLY A 419 -31.48 6.16 -27.83
N THR A 420 -31.07 7.13 -28.64
CA THR A 420 -31.09 8.56 -28.28
C THR A 420 -32.34 9.21 -28.83
N LEU A 421 -33.07 9.96 -28.00
CA LEU A 421 -34.13 10.86 -28.45
C LEU A 421 -33.50 12.17 -28.92
N SER A 422 -33.72 12.50 -30.19
CA SER A 422 -33.26 13.74 -30.80
C SER A 422 -34.43 14.57 -31.32
N GLY A 423 -34.15 15.81 -31.71
CA GLY A 423 -35.14 16.82 -32.05
C GLY A 423 -35.26 17.89 -30.96
N THR A 424 -36.36 18.63 -30.99
CA THR A 424 -36.67 19.68 -30.02
C THR A 424 -37.27 19.05 -28.78
N LEU A 425 -36.51 18.96 -27.69
CA LEU A 425 -36.93 18.28 -26.45
C LEU A 425 -37.62 19.19 -25.43
N ARG A 426 -37.73 20.48 -25.75
CA ARG A 426 -38.35 21.54 -24.93
C ARG A 426 -39.19 22.42 -25.84
N VAL A 427 -40.49 22.51 -25.58
CA VAL A 427 -41.42 23.34 -26.35
C VAL A 427 -42.25 24.19 -25.40
N LEU A 428 -42.40 25.48 -25.70
CA LEU A 428 -43.39 26.32 -25.00
C LEU A 428 -44.78 25.91 -25.48
N ALA A 429 -45.67 25.63 -24.53
CA ALA A 429 -47.06 25.35 -24.87
C ALA A 429 -47.72 26.61 -25.48
N VAL A 430 -48.62 26.40 -26.44
CA VAL A 430 -49.46 27.45 -27.01
C VAL A 430 -50.90 27.04 -26.82
N ASN A 431 -51.69 27.86 -26.11
CA ASN A 431 -53.05 27.52 -25.71
C ASN A 431 -53.14 26.17 -24.97
N GLY A 432 -52.17 25.89 -24.10
CA GLY A 432 -52.12 24.67 -23.31
C GLY A 432 -51.43 23.47 -23.95
N ILE A 433 -51.09 23.52 -25.24
CA ILE A 433 -50.52 22.36 -25.97
C ILE A 433 -49.10 22.66 -26.47
N ALA A 434 -48.15 21.81 -26.10
CA ALA A 434 -46.83 21.70 -26.72
C ALA A 434 -46.88 20.64 -27.84
N THR A 435 -46.39 21.00 -29.03
CA THR A 435 -46.30 20.08 -30.19
C THR A 435 -44.83 19.82 -30.51
N PHE A 436 -44.42 18.56 -30.39
CA PHE A 436 -43.07 18.09 -30.69
C PHE A 436 -43.04 17.46 -32.08
N SER A 437 -42.64 18.25 -33.08
CA SER A 437 -42.80 17.92 -34.50
C SER A 437 -41.58 17.29 -35.17
N ASP A 438 -40.45 17.18 -34.47
CA ASP A 438 -39.16 16.78 -35.03
C ASP A 438 -38.49 15.63 -34.25
N LEU A 439 -39.24 14.93 -33.38
CA LEU A 439 -38.70 13.86 -32.53
C LEU A 439 -38.28 12.63 -33.34
N ARG A 440 -37.11 12.06 -33.00
CA ARG A 440 -36.56 10.83 -33.60
C ARG A 440 -35.91 9.96 -32.52
N ILE A 441 -35.90 8.65 -32.71
CA ILE A 441 -35.14 7.71 -31.85
C ILE A 441 -34.14 6.94 -32.69
N SER A 442 -32.86 6.94 -32.29
CA SER A 442 -31.75 6.43 -33.11
C SER A 442 -31.68 4.91 -33.25
N SER A 443 -32.28 4.14 -32.34
CA SER A 443 -32.01 2.70 -32.22
C SER A 443 -33.30 1.88 -32.16
N PRO A 444 -33.39 0.74 -32.86
CA PRO A 444 -34.53 -0.17 -32.76
C PRO A 444 -34.74 -0.73 -31.34
N GLY A 445 -35.99 -1.06 -31.01
CA GLY A 445 -36.37 -1.65 -29.73
C GLY A 445 -37.88 -1.63 -29.53
N ASN A 446 -38.39 -2.61 -28.78
CA ASN A 446 -39.82 -2.73 -28.50
C ASN A 446 -40.15 -2.22 -27.10
N GLY A 447 -41.17 -1.36 -26.99
CA GLY A 447 -41.65 -0.86 -25.71
C GLY A 447 -40.98 0.43 -25.23
N TYR A 448 -40.52 1.29 -26.16
CA TYR A 448 -40.12 2.65 -25.82
C TYR A 448 -41.28 3.41 -25.18
N ARG A 449 -40.97 4.29 -24.22
CA ARG A 449 -41.94 5.22 -23.62
C ARG A 449 -41.32 6.60 -23.51
N LEU A 450 -42.11 7.62 -23.80
CA LEU A 450 -41.76 9.02 -23.57
C LEU A 450 -42.40 9.50 -22.26
N ARG A 451 -41.65 10.26 -21.47
CA ARG A 451 -42.14 10.97 -20.29
C ARG A 451 -42.02 12.47 -20.50
N THR A 452 -42.99 13.19 -19.98
CA THR A 452 -43.11 14.65 -20.08
C THR A 452 -43.14 15.27 -18.70
N THR A 453 -42.52 16.43 -18.56
CA THR A 453 -42.37 17.13 -17.28
C THR A 453 -42.53 18.63 -17.47
N ALA A 454 -43.03 19.30 -16.42
CA ALA A 454 -43.12 20.74 -16.29
C ALA A 454 -43.43 21.08 -14.83
N TRP A 455 -42.50 20.80 -13.91
CA TRP A 455 -42.80 20.89 -12.47
C TRP A 455 -43.28 22.31 -12.07
N PRO A 456 -44.40 22.44 -11.33
CA PRO A 456 -44.99 21.46 -10.42
C PRO A 456 -46.12 20.64 -11.04
N LEU A 457 -46.29 20.69 -12.37
CA LEU A 457 -47.29 19.86 -13.02
C LEU A 457 -46.92 18.38 -12.86
N VAL A 458 -47.90 17.58 -12.47
CA VAL A 458 -47.75 16.13 -12.39
C VAL A 458 -47.28 15.59 -13.75
N PRO A 459 -46.11 14.93 -13.81
CA PRO A 459 -45.55 14.46 -15.06
C PRO A 459 -46.35 13.30 -15.63
N ARG A 460 -46.23 13.07 -16.93
CA ARG A 460 -46.94 11.99 -17.62
C ARG A 460 -46.01 11.12 -18.44
N THR A 461 -46.13 9.81 -18.26
CA THR A 461 -45.52 8.81 -19.14
C THR A 461 -46.54 8.32 -20.16
N GLY A 462 -46.16 8.36 -21.43
CA GLY A 462 -46.98 7.92 -22.56
C GLY A 462 -47.12 6.41 -22.64
N GLN A 463 -47.88 5.99 -23.65
CA GLN A 463 -48.02 4.59 -24.01
C GLN A 463 -46.72 4.04 -24.59
N ALA A 464 -46.57 2.72 -24.52
CA ALA A 464 -45.44 2.04 -25.14
C ALA A 464 -45.58 2.05 -26.67
N PHE A 465 -44.49 2.28 -27.38
CA PHE A 465 -44.41 2.17 -28.85
C PHE A 465 -43.12 1.47 -29.25
N ASN A 466 -43.04 1.02 -30.50
CA ASN A 466 -41.88 0.31 -31.02
C ASN A 466 -41.07 1.20 -31.95
N VAL A 467 -39.74 1.04 -31.90
CA VAL A 467 -38.84 1.57 -32.92
C VAL A 467 -38.34 0.38 -33.72
N THR A 468 -38.71 0.28 -34.98
CA THR A 468 -38.30 -0.84 -35.85
C THR A 468 -36.96 -0.54 -36.52
N PRO A 469 -36.26 -1.57 -37.03
CA PRO A 469 -35.10 -1.39 -37.89
C PRO A 469 -35.33 -0.49 -39.10
#